data_AF-A0A094IZP6-F1
#
_entry.id   AF-A0A094IZP6-F1
#
_cell.length_a   1.000
_cell.length_b   1.000
_cell.length_c   1.000
_cell.angle_alpha   90.00
_cell.angle_beta   90.00
_cell.angle_gamma   90.00
#
_symmetry.space_group_name_H-M   'P 1'
#
loop_
_entity.id
_entity.type
_entity.pdbx_description
1 polymer ?
#
loop_
_entity_poly.entity_id
_entity_poly.type
_entity_poly.pdbx_seq_one_letter_code
_entity_poly.pdbx_strand_id
1 'polypeptide(L)'
;MYVVDLTTADKKPTAVTTDTNNKTFSFFAGDAIVYLSANPDDEDALPVLKAIVSGQEQNMATTMNITYVATKGSIVFVLVEEKDGSYSIYRATAPQAQWTRIFNTKRR
;
A
#
# COMPACT_ATOMS: atom_id res chain seq x y z
N MET A 1 11.56 6.43 -2.12
CA MET A 1 10.40 7.23 -2.58
C MET A 1 10.60 8.66 -2.10
N TYR A 2 10.22 9.65 -2.91
CA TYR A 2 10.42 11.06 -2.60
C TYR A 2 9.10 11.82 -2.78
N VAL A 3 8.92 12.86 -1.97
CA VAL A 3 7.83 13.83 -2.12
C VAL A 3 8.43 15.19 -2.42
N VAL A 4 7.78 15.93 -3.33
CA VAL A 4 8.12 17.31 -3.63
C VAL A 4 6.91 18.16 -3.26
N ASP A 5 7.10 19.12 -2.36
CA ASP A 5 6.11 20.15 -2.12
C ASP A 5 6.17 21.15 -3.28
N LEU A 6 5.08 21.23 -4.06
CA LEU A 6 4.98 22.13 -5.20
C LEU A 6 4.51 23.53 -4.81
N THR A 7 4.08 23.72 -3.57
CA THR A 7 3.60 25.01 -3.04
C THR A 7 4.74 25.93 -2.60
N THR A 8 5.94 25.38 -2.34
CA THR A 8 7.12 26.16 -2.00
C THR A 8 7.82 26.73 -3.24
N ALA A 9 8.50 27.87 -3.04
CA ALA A 9 9.36 28.46 -4.08
C ALA A 9 10.57 27.56 -4.38
N ASP A 10 11.19 27.01 -3.33
CA ASP A 10 12.31 26.07 -3.42
C ASP A 10 11.81 24.62 -3.44
N LYS A 11 11.63 24.06 -4.63
CA LYS A 11 11.10 22.70 -4.85
C LYS A 11 12.24 21.69 -4.71
N LYS A 12 12.35 21.09 -3.53
CA LYS A 12 13.35 20.05 -3.25
C LYS A 12 12.66 18.72 -2.96
N PRO A 13 13.16 17.60 -3.50
CA PRO A 13 12.67 16.29 -3.15
C PRO A 13 13.10 15.91 -1.73
N THR A 14 12.16 15.43 -0.93
CA THR A 14 12.40 14.90 0.42
C THR A 14 12.14 13.41 0.40
N ALA A 15 13.11 12.61 0.86
CA ALA A 15 12.92 11.18 1.01
C ALA A 15 11.88 10.92 2.11
N VAL A 16 10.90 10.06 1.85
CA VAL A 16 9.80 9.77 2.79
C VAL A 16 9.86 8.36 3.39
N THR A 17 10.83 7.57 2.97
CA THR A 17 11.09 6.23 3.52
C THR A 17 12.54 5.86 3.26
N THR A 18 13.14 5.14 4.20
CA THR A 18 14.48 4.55 4.10
C THR A 18 14.44 3.06 3.73
N ASP A 19 13.24 2.48 3.55
CA ASP A 19 13.08 1.11 3.12
C ASP A 19 13.87 0.88 1.81
N THR A 20 14.54 -0.25 1.67
CA THR A 20 15.29 -0.64 0.46
C THR A 20 14.51 -1.58 -0.45
N ASN A 21 13.41 -2.16 0.04
CA ASN A 21 12.54 -3.05 -0.72
C ASN A 21 11.94 -2.36 -1.94
N ASN A 22 11.51 -3.14 -2.93
CA ASN A 22 10.82 -2.63 -4.11
C ASN A 22 9.53 -1.92 -3.69
N LYS A 23 9.40 -0.67 -4.13
CA LYS A 23 8.24 0.19 -3.88
C LYS A 23 7.43 0.24 -5.15
N THR A 24 6.35 -0.51 -5.18
CA THR A 24 5.42 -0.53 -6.31
C THR A 24 4.16 0.24 -5.96
N PHE A 25 3.60 0.96 -6.95
CA PHE A 25 2.28 1.60 -6.88
C PHE A 25 2.06 2.51 -5.66
N SER A 26 2.68 3.69 -5.66
CA SER A 26 2.42 4.72 -4.63
C SER A 26 1.21 5.58 -4.97
N PHE A 27 0.30 5.76 -4.02
CA PHE A 27 -0.90 6.57 -4.16
C PHE A 27 -1.10 7.49 -2.95
N PHE A 28 -1.79 8.60 -3.17
CA PHE A 28 -2.36 9.36 -2.06
C PHE A 28 -3.70 8.73 -1.63
N ALA A 29 -3.88 8.60 -0.32
CA ALA A 29 -5.13 8.21 0.31
C ALA A 29 -5.43 9.19 1.46
N GLY A 30 -6.16 10.27 1.16
CA GLY A 30 -6.20 11.44 2.04
C GLY A 30 -4.80 12.05 2.17
N ASP A 31 -4.36 12.29 3.41
CA ASP A 31 -3.02 12.84 3.71
C ASP A 31 -1.93 11.76 3.81
N ALA A 32 -2.29 10.48 3.64
CA ALA A 32 -1.36 9.38 3.68
C ALA A 32 -0.82 9.04 2.29
N ILE A 33 0.45 8.67 2.21
CA ILE A 33 1.03 8.02 1.02
C ILE A 33 1.01 6.52 1.25
N VAL A 34 0.24 5.80 0.45
CA VAL A 34 0.13 4.35 0.52
C VAL A 34 0.97 3.73 -0.58
N TYR A 35 1.75 2.70 -0.24
CA TYR A 35 2.58 2.00 -1.21
C TYR A 35 2.76 0.53 -0.81
N LEU A 36 3.02 -0.32 -1.81
CA LEU A 36 3.33 -1.73 -1.58
C LEU A 36 4.84 -1.94 -1.56
N SER A 37 5.35 -2.52 -0.47
CA SER A 37 6.75 -2.89 -0.27
C SER A 37 6.91 -4.40 -0.49
N ALA A 38 7.70 -4.81 -1.48
CA ALA A 38 7.99 -6.21 -1.77
C ALA A 38 9.50 -6.47 -1.68
N ASN A 39 9.90 -7.56 -1.04
CA ASN A 39 11.31 -7.93 -0.95
C ASN A 39 11.78 -8.48 -2.31
N PRO A 40 12.70 -7.80 -3.03
CA PRO A 40 13.18 -8.30 -4.31
C PRO A 40 14.04 -9.55 -4.20
N ASP A 41 14.61 -9.83 -3.02
CA ASP A 41 15.56 -10.91 -2.80
C ASP A 41 14.90 -12.19 -2.24
N ASP A 42 13.59 -12.14 -1.95
CA ASP A 42 12.81 -13.24 -1.39
C ASP A 42 11.42 -13.28 -2.06
N GLU A 43 11.25 -14.16 -3.04
CA GLU A 43 10.00 -14.33 -3.79
C GLU A 43 8.88 -14.96 -2.95
N ASP A 44 9.21 -15.62 -1.84
CA ASP A 44 8.24 -16.26 -0.93
C ASP A 44 7.73 -15.29 0.14
N ALA A 45 8.42 -14.16 0.34
CA ALA A 45 8.00 -13.12 1.28
C ALA A 45 6.76 -12.39 0.77
N LEU A 46 5.71 -12.35 1.60
CA LEU A 46 4.51 -11.57 1.29
C LEU A 46 4.84 -10.08 1.20
N PRO A 47 4.21 -9.35 0.26
CA PRO A 47 4.35 -7.91 0.20
C PRO A 47 3.67 -7.25 1.41
N VAL A 48 4.23 -6.14 1.85
CA VAL A 48 3.72 -5.34 2.97
C VAL A 48 3.10 -4.06 2.42
N LEU A 49 1.81 -3.86 2.68
CA LEU A 49 1.18 -2.58 2.40
C LEU A 49 1.54 -1.60 3.51
N LYS A 50 2.12 -0.47 3.14
CA LYS A 50 2.59 0.56 4.05
C LYS A 50 1.92 1.88 3.77
N ALA A 51 1.75 2.69 4.81
CA ALA A 51 1.35 4.08 4.72
C ALA A 51 2.43 4.96 5.34
N ILE A 52 2.63 6.15 4.77
CA ILE A 52 3.41 7.21 5.38
C ILE A 52 2.47 8.34 5.75
N VAL A 53 2.46 8.71 7.04
CA VAL A 53 1.67 9.81 7.59
C VAL A 53 2.60 10.75 8.32
N SER A 54 2.62 12.03 7.91
CA SER A 54 3.51 13.04 8.51
C SER A 54 4.99 12.60 8.54
N GLY A 55 5.43 11.90 7.50
CA GLY A 55 6.80 11.39 7.37
C GLY A 55 7.10 10.12 8.18
N GLN A 56 6.14 9.58 8.92
CA GLN A 56 6.27 8.33 9.67
C GLN A 56 5.65 7.16 8.91
N GLU A 57 6.40 6.07 8.80
CA GLU A 57 5.95 4.86 8.13
C GLU A 57 5.21 3.92 9.09
N GLN A 58 4.11 3.34 8.62
CA GLN A 58 3.35 2.33 9.36
C GLN A 58 2.80 1.25 8.44
N ASN A 59 2.71 0.02 8.96
CA ASN A 59 2.14 -1.10 8.23
C ASN A 59 0.61 -1.05 8.26
N MET A 60 -0.01 -1.23 7.10
CA MET A 60 -1.46 -1.41 6.96
C MET A 60 -1.85 -2.90 6.79
N ALA A 61 -1.01 -3.69 6.13
CA ALA A 61 -1.20 -5.13 5.96
C ALA A 61 0.15 -5.86 5.82
N THR A 62 0.36 -6.92 6.60
CA THR A 62 1.59 -7.72 6.60
C THR A 62 1.37 -9.20 6.30
N THR A 63 0.12 -9.64 6.22
CA THR A 63 -0.27 -11.06 6.12
C THR A 63 -1.13 -11.38 4.90
N MET A 64 -1.32 -10.40 4.02
CA MET A 64 -2.15 -10.52 2.82
C MET A 64 -1.25 -10.62 1.59
N ASN A 65 -1.51 -11.58 0.71
CA ASN A 65 -0.84 -11.67 -0.59
C ASN A 65 -1.48 -10.67 -1.57
N ILE A 66 -1.12 -9.39 -1.40
CA ILE A 66 -1.69 -8.28 -2.16
C ILE A 66 -1.04 -8.23 -3.54
N THR A 67 -1.87 -8.32 -4.58
CA THR A 67 -1.43 -8.29 -5.99
C THR A 67 -1.75 -6.96 -6.67
N TYR A 68 -2.68 -6.19 -6.13
CA TYR A 68 -3.06 -4.88 -6.65
C TYR A 68 -3.61 -3.96 -5.57
N VAL A 69 -3.34 -2.66 -5.70
CA VAL A 69 -3.78 -1.61 -4.78
C VAL A 69 -4.42 -0.47 -5.59
N ALA A 70 -5.55 0.04 -5.10
CA ALA A 70 -6.18 1.26 -5.60
C ALA A 70 -6.70 2.13 -4.46
N THR A 71 -6.83 3.44 -4.68
CA THR A 71 -7.36 4.37 -3.68
C THR A 71 -8.52 5.21 -4.22
N LYS A 72 -9.42 5.61 -3.32
CA LYS A 72 -10.49 6.60 -3.59
C LYS A 72 -10.71 7.44 -2.33
N GLY A 73 -10.34 8.72 -2.39
CA GLY A 73 -10.32 9.56 -1.19
C GLY A 73 -9.35 8.96 -0.16
N SER A 74 -9.81 8.72 1.06
CA SER A 74 -9.02 8.04 2.11
C SER A 74 -9.16 6.51 2.10
N ILE A 75 -9.98 5.94 1.22
CA ILE A 75 -10.23 4.50 1.18
C ILE A 75 -9.19 3.82 0.29
N VAL A 76 -8.59 2.76 0.81
CA VAL A 76 -7.70 1.85 0.09
C VAL A 76 -8.46 0.56 -0.23
N PHE A 77 -8.35 0.10 -1.47
CA PHE A 77 -8.84 -1.18 -1.94
C PHE A 77 -7.65 -2.05 -2.32
N VAL A 78 -7.68 -3.32 -1.91
CA VAL A 78 -6.64 -4.29 -2.25
C VAL A 78 -7.25 -5.55 -2.86
N LEU A 79 -6.62 -6.05 -3.91
CA LEU A 79 -6.87 -7.40 -4.43
C LEU A 79 -5.91 -8.36 -3.75
N VAL A 80 -6.46 -9.39 -3.10
CA VAL A 80 -5.70 -10.39 -2.36
C VAL A 80 -5.91 -11.74 -3.01
N GLU A 81 -4.81 -12.44 -3.29
CA GLU A 81 -4.84 -13.86 -3.63
C GLU A 81 -4.89 -14.68 -2.34
N GLU A 82 -5.98 -15.42 -2.16
CA GLU A 82 -6.20 -16.25 -0.98
C GLU A 82 -5.46 -17.59 -1.10
N LYS A 83 -5.20 -18.23 0.04
CA LYS A 83 -4.52 -19.54 0.07
C LYS A 83 -5.25 -20.64 -0.72
N ASP A 84 -6.56 -20.52 -0.91
CA ASP A 84 -7.37 -21.47 -1.68
C ASP A 84 -7.41 -21.16 -3.18
N GLY A 85 -6.59 -20.20 -3.65
CA GLY A 85 -6.54 -19.74 -5.04
C GLY A 85 -7.70 -18.84 -5.46
N SER A 86 -8.59 -18.48 -4.53
CA SER A 86 -9.61 -17.46 -4.77
C SER A 86 -9.01 -16.05 -4.69
N TYR A 87 -9.74 -15.08 -5.22
CA TYR A 87 -9.39 -13.66 -5.14
C TYR A 87 -10.44 -12.92 -4.36
N SER A 88 -10.00 -12.13 -3.38
CA SER A 88 -10.86 -11.26 -2.58
C SER A 88 -10.49 -9.80 -2.78
N ILE A 89 -11.49 -8.92 -2.72
CA ILE A 89 -11.25 -7.48 -2.58
C ILE A 89 -11.53 -7.07 -1.15
N TYR A 90 -10.56 -6.44 -0.53
CA TYR A 90 -10.70 -5.82 0.79
C TYR A 90 -10.65 -4.31 0.67
N ARG A 91 -11.26 -3.62 1.63
CA ARG A 91 -11.13 -2.17 1.82
C ARG A 91 -10.75 -1.81 3.25
N ALA A 92 -10.02 -0.72 3.41
CA ALA A 92 -9.75 -0.07 4.68
C ALA A 92 -9.60 1.44 4.48
N THR A 93 -9.73 2.23 5.54
CA THR A 93 -9.42 3.67 5.51
C THR A 93 -7.96 3.86 5.86
N ALA A 94 -7.18 4.55 5.04
CA ALA A 94 -5.79 4.86 5.38
C ALA A 94 -5.71 5.80 6.59
N PRO A 95 -4.75 5.59 7.51
CA PRO A 95 -3.72 4.54 7.51
C PRO A 95 -4.11 3.33 8.40
N GLN A 96 -5.39 3.15 8.68
CA GLN A 96 -5.93 2.13 9.59
C GLN A 96 -5.81 0.73 8.97
N ALA A 97 -5.48 -0.26 9.80
CA ALA A 97 -5.35 -1.66 9.40
C ALA A 97 -6.65 -2.49 9.60
N GLN A 98 -7.81 -1.84 9.65
CA GLN A 98 -9.10 -2.51 9.83
C GLN A 98 -9.72 -2.86 8.48
N TRP A 99 -9.46 -4.08 8.02
CA TRP A 99 -9.86 -4.55 6.69
C TRP A 99 -11.27 -5.15 6.68
N THR A 100 -12.08 -4.74 5.72
CA THR A 100 -13.39 -5.33 5.42
C THR A 100 -13.35 -5.98 4.05
N ARG A 101 -13.69 -7.27 3.95
CA ARG A 101 -13.87 -7.95 2.67
C ARG A 101 -15.17 -7.50 2.02
N ILE A 102 -15.11 -7.07 0.76
CA ILE A 102 -16.27 -6.56 0.01
C ILE A 102 -16.61 -7.39 -1.23
N PHE A 103 -15.71 -8.28 -1.64
CA PHE A 103 -15.92 -9.20 -2.75
C PHE A 103 -15.05 -10.45 -2.59
N ASN A 104 -15.51 -11.59 -3.11
CA ASN A 104 -14.73 -12.82 -3.24
C ASN A 104 -15.19 -13.55 -4.52
N THR A 105 -14.23 -14.05 -5.30
CA THR A 105 -14.47 -14.88 -6.47
C THR A 105 -13.44 -15.99 -6.56
N LYS A 106 -13.83 -17.16 -7.08
CA LYS A 106 -12.89 -18.20 -7.49
C LYS A 106 -12.57 -18.05 -8.97
N ARG A 107 -11.31 -18.33 -9.37
CA ARG A 107 -11.03 -18.58 -10.78
C ARG A 107 -11.87 -19.78 -11.22
N ARG A 108 -12.67 -19.62 -12.28
CA ARG A 108 -13.40 -20.71 -12.92
C ARG A 108 -12.44 -21.60 -13.68
#